data_AF-A0AA86ETL9-F1
#
_entry.id   AF-A0AA86ETL9-F1
#
_cell.length_a   1.000
_cell.length_b   1.000
_cell.length_c   1.000
_cell.angle_alpha   90.00
_cell.angle_beta   90.00
_cell.angle_gamma   90.00
#
_symmetry.space_group_name_H-M   'P 1'
#
loop_
_entity.id
_entity.type
_entity.pdbx_description
1 polymer ?
#
loop_
_entity_poly.entity_id
_entity_poly.type
_entity_poly.pdbx_seq_one_letter_code
_entity_poly.pdbx_strand_id
1 'polypeptide(L)'
;MRNYDLSPLLRQWIGFDKLANALQNSGESQSFPPYNIEKSDDNHYRITLALAGFRQEDLDIQLEGTRLTVKGTPEQPENEPKWLHQGLVMQPFSLSFTLAENMEVSGATFTNGLLHIDLTRNEPETIAPQRIAINERSALNS
;
A
#
# COMPACT_ATOMS: atom_id res chain seq x y z
N MET A 1 14.59 19.53 31.21
CA MET A 1 14.45 20.76 30.40
C MET A 1 13.55 20.42 29.21
N ARG A 2 12.55 21.24 28.91
CA ARG A 2 11.52 20.97 27.89
C ARG A 2 12.17 20.90 26.51
N ASN A 3 12.08 19.75 25.84
CA ASN A 3 12.39 19.66 24.41
C ASN A 3 11.19 20.23 23.65
N TYR A 4 11.43 21.29 22.89
CA TYR A 4 10.46 21.80 21.95
C TYR A 4 10.37 20.83 20.79
N ASP A 5 9.19 20.25 20.60
CA ASP A 5 8.89 19.36 19.50
C ASP A 5 8.68 20.19 18.22
N LEU A 6 9.65 20.13 17.31
CA LEU A 6 9.63 20.82 16.03
C LEU A 6 9.03 19.94 14.90
N SER A 7 8.45 18.78 15.24
CA SER A 7 7.72 17.90 14.31
C SER A 7 6.64 18.57 13.44
N PRO A 8 5.98 19.68 13.82
CA PRO A 8 4.93 20.27 12.96
C PRO A 8 5.47 20.97 11.71
N LEU A 9 6.75 21.38 11.70
CA LEU A 9 7.36 22.11 10.59
C LEU A 9 7.94 21.18 9.51
N LEU A 10 8.04 19.88 9.78
CA LEU A 10 8.73 18.90 8.93
C LEU A 10 7.80 18.10 7.99
N ARG A 11 6.49 18.36 8.00
CA ARG A 11 5.48 17.60 7.23
C ARG A 11 5.30 18.02 5.77
N GLN A 12 6.06 18.98 5.25
CA GLN A 12 5.79 19.55 3.92
C GLN A 12 6.85 19.31 2.84
N TRP A 13 7.83 18.43 3.04
CA TRP A 13 8.89 18.23 2.03
C TRP A 13 9.07 16.75 1.70
N ILE A 14 8.64 16.38 0.49
CA ILE A 14 8.93 15.11 -0.16
C ILE A 14 10.41 15.15 -0.58
N GLY A 15 11.20 14.22 -0.02
CA GLY A 15 12.67 14.12 -0.20
C GLY A 15 13.29 13.14 0.81
N PHE A 16 12.51 12.15 1.25
CA PHE A 16 12.79 11.27 2.38
C PHE A 16 13.74 10.10 2.05
N ASP A 17 14.34 10.07 0.87
CA ASP A 17 15.19 8.95 0.43
C ASP A 17 16.42 8.76 1.31
N LYS A 18 16.86 9.80 2.01
CA LYS A 18 18.00 9.72 2.95
C LYS A 18 17.59 9.43 4.40
N LEU A 19 16.34 9.70 4.79
CA LEU A 19 15.80 9.35 6.11
C LEU A 19 15.24 7.92 6.13
N ALA A 20 14.67 7.45 5.03
CA ALA A 20 14.24 6.05 4.87
C ALA A 20 15.41 5.07 5.03
N ASN A 21 16.58 5.40 4.46
CA ASN A 21 17.80 4.58 4.62
C ASN A 21 18.43 4.67 6.02
N ALA A 22 18.21 5.77 6.74
CA ALA A 22 18.71 5.92 8.12
C ALA A 22 17.83 5.17 9.14
N LEU A 23 16.51 5.07 8.89
CA LEU A 23 15.56 4.33 9.73
C LEU A 23 15.63 2.80 9.51
N GLN A 24 15.97 2.35 8.30
CA GLN A 24 16.20 0.92 7.99
C GLN A 24 17.30 0.27 8.85
N ASN A 25 18.23 1.05 9.39
CA ASN A 25 19.35 0.55 10.20
C ASN A 25 19.13 0.63 11.72
N SER A 26 17.96 1.10 12.20
CA SER A 26 17.64 1.15 13.62
C SER A 26 16.59 0.11 14.02
N GLY A 27 16.96 -1.17 13.92
CA GLY A 27 16.36 -2.26 14.71
C GLY A 27 14.84 -2.38 14.69
N GLU A 28 14.17 -2.10 13.57
CA GLU A 28 12.74 -2.38 13.45
C GLU A 28 12.53 -3.88 13.35
N SER A 29 11.77 -4.43 14.30
CA SER A 29 11.15 -5.75 14.22
C SER A 29 10.60 -5.94 12.81
N GLN A 30 11.12 -6.90 12.04
CA GLN A 30 10.58 -7.20 10.71
C GLN A 30 9.06 -7.36 10.84
N SER A 31 8.31 -6.47 10.18
CA SER A 31 6.86 -6.51 10.18
C SER A 31 6.41 -7.84 9.58
N PHE A 32 5.63 -8.63 10.33
CA PHE A 32 5.04 -9.87 9.85
C PHE A 32 3.64 -9.57 9.28
N PRO A 33 3.28 -10.15 8.13
CA PRO A 33 4.11 -10.96 7.23
C PRO A 33 5.13 -10.09 6.48
N PRO A 34 6.32 -10.64 6.12
CA PRO A 34 7.27 -9.89 5.33
C PRO A 34 6.68 -9.57 3.96
N TYR A 35 6.93 -8.35 3.48
CA TYR A 35 6.37 -7.84 2.23
C TYR A 35 7.36 -6.98 1.46
N ASN A 36 7.13 -6.88 0.15
CA ASN A 36 7.81 -5.98 -0.76
C ASN A 36 6.80 -5.04 -1.41
N ILE A 37 7.26 -3.86 -1.80
CA ILE A 37 6.51 -2.93 -2.65
C ILE A 37 7.40 -2.60 -3.84
N GLU A 38 6.99 -2.99 -5.04
CA GLU A 38 7.69 -2.70 -6.29
C GLU A 38 6.93 -1.62 -7.07
N LYS A 39 7.70 -0.72 -7.71
CA LYS A 39 7.21 0.25 -8.69
C LYS A 39 7.68 -0.24 -10.06
N SER A 40 6.75 -0.66 -10.90
CA SER A 40 7.06 -1.14 -12.27
C SER A 40 7.28 0.03 -13.23
N ASP A 41 6.45 1.07 -13.10
CA ASP A 41 6.58 2.34 -13.82
C ASP A 41 5.93 3.47 -13.00
N ASP A 42 5.76 4.66 -13.57
CA ASP A 42 5.20 5.83 -12.88
C ASP A 42 3.77 5.64 -12.37
N ASN A 43 3.01 4.72 -12.97
CA ASN A 43 1.61 4.48 -12.66
C ASN A 43 1.32 3.07 -12.12
N HIS A 44 2.25 2.13 -12.18
CA HIS A 44 2.02 0.74 -11.76
C HIS A 44 2.89 0.33 -10.57
N TYR A 45 2.24 -0.18 -9.54
CA TYR A 45 2.87 -0.65 -8.31
C TYR A 45 2.34 -2.04 -7.95
N ARG A 46 3.13 -2.84 -7.25
CA ARG A 46 2.69 -4.12 -6.71
C ARG A 46 3.18 -4.30 -5.28
N ILE A 47 2.27 -4.70 -4.40
CA ILE A 47 2.59 -5.16 -3.04
C ILE A 47 2.67 -6.69 -3.10
N THR A 48 3.73 -7.29 -2.58
CA THR A 48 3.89 -8.74 -2.49
C THR A 48 4.09 -9.16 -1.04
N LEU A 49 3.22 -10.01 -0.50
CA LEU A 49 3.34 -10.55 0.86
C LEU A 49 3.72 -12.03 0.81
N ALA A 50 4.64 -12.47 1.65
CA ALA A 50 4.97 -13.88 1.80
C ALA A 50 4.09 -14.53 2.88
N LEU A 51 3.11 -15.33 2.43
CA LEU A 51 2.08 -15.97 3.24
C LEU A 51 2.13 -17.50 3.04
N ALA A 52 3.32 -18.07 3.18
CA ALA A 52 3.50 -19.51 3.06
C ALA A 52 2.61 -20.26 4.07
N GLY A 53 1.89 -21.27 3.60
CA GLY A 53 0.98 -22.09 4.40
C GLY A 53 -0.45 -21.55 4.53
N PHE A 54 -0.72 -20.30 4.14
CA PHE A 54 -2.10 -19.81 4.04
C PHE A 54 -2.77 -20.36 2.78
N ARG A 55 -4.09 -20.57 2.87
CA ARG A 55 -4.94 -20.79 1.70
C ARG A 55 -5.59 -19.49 1.28
N GLN A 56 -6.11 -19.44 0.06
CA GLN A 56 -6.79 -18.24 -0.42
C GLN A 56 -8.03 -17.93 0.44
N GLU A 57 -8.76 -18.94 0.89
CA GLU A 57 -9.93 -18.76 1.77
C GLU A 57 -9.58 -18.22 3.18
N ASP A 58 -8.32 -18.31 3.59
CA ASP A 58 -7.86 -17.80 4.89
C ASP A 58 -7.56 -16.29 4.86
N LEU A 59 -7.60 -15.67 3.67
CA LEU A 59 -7.16 -14.30 3.41
C LEU A 59 -8.32 -13.38 3.07
N ASP A 60 -8.30 -12.19 3.65
CA ASP A 60 -9.27 -11.12 3.40
C ASP A 60 -8.53 -9.82 3.04
N ILE A 61 -8.98 -9.15 1.99
CA ILE A 61 -8.39 -7.91 1.48
C ILE A 61 -9.51 -6.88 1.34
N GLN A 62 -9.36 -5.76 2.03
CA GLN A 62 -10.38 -4.71 2.08
C GLN A 62 -9.75 -3.34 1.84
N LEU A 63 -10.39 -2.53 1.01
CA LEU A 63 -10.02 -1.13 0.79
C LEU A 63 -11.13 -0.23 1.34
N GLU A 64 -10.84 0.51 2.40
CA GLU A 64 -11.73 1.50 2.99
C GLU A 64 -11.17 2.90 2.80
N GLY A 65 -11.73 3.66 1.85
CA GLY A 65 -11.15 4.95 1.44
C GLY A 65 -9.75 4.75 0.88
N THR A 66 -8.74 5.30 1.54
CA THR A 66 -7.32 5.12 1.17
C THR A 66 -6.64 3.99 1.94
N ARG A 67 -7.32 3.30 2.86
CA ARG A 67 -6.69 2.28 3.71
C ARG A 67 -6.95 0.88 3.18
N LEU A 68 -5.93 0.28 2.58
CA LEU A 68 -5.90 -1.12 2.17
C LEU A 68 -5.49 -1.97 3.36
N THR A 69 -6.30 -2.95 3.73
CA THR A 69 -6.03 -3.87 4.84
C THR A 69 -6.05 -5.30 4.33
N VAL A 70 -5.02 -6.04 4.68
CA VAL A 70 -4.86 -7.48 4.41
C VAL A 70 -4.88 -8.20 5.73
N LYS A 71 -5.80 -9.15 5.88
CA LYS A 71 -5.89 -10.02 7.05
C LYS A 71 -5.72 -11.46 6.62
N GLY A 72 -5.13 -12.25 7.51
CA GLY A 72 -5.07 -13.69 7.33
C GLY A 72 -5.33 -14.38 8.65
N THR A 73 -6.13 -15.43 8.63
CA THR A 73 -6.33 -16.32 9.78
C THR A 73 -6.06 -17.74 9.31
N PRO A 74 -4.88 -18.32 9.60
CA PRO A 74 -4.58 -19.66 9.13
C PRO A 74 -5.46 -20.68 9.85
N GLU A 75 -5.88 -21.73 9.16
CA GLU A 75 -6.55 -22.86 9.79
C GLU A 75 -5.66 -23.46 10.88
N GLN A 76 -6.21 -23.63 12.07
CA GLN A 76 -5.51 -24.24 13.19
C GLN A 76 -5.49 -25.76 12.99
N PRO A 77 -4.34 -26.44 13.14
CA PRO A 77 -4.30 -27.89 13.09
C PRO A 77 -5.09 -28.49 14.26
N GLU A 78 -5.87 -29.54 14.01
CA GLU A 78 -6.65 -30.24 15.05
C GLU A 78 -5.77 -30.81 16.18
N ASN A 79 -4.50 -31.09 15.88
CA ASN A 79 -3.52 -31.58 16.84
C ASN A 79 -2.23 -30.77 16.71
N GLU A 80 -1.71 -30.27 17.83
CA GLU A 80 -0.42 -29.58 17.86
C GLU A 80 0.74 -30.57 17.58
N PRO A 81 1.56 -30.35 16.54
CA PRO A 81 2.70 -31.20 16.28
C PRO A 81 3.76 -31.08 17.37
N LYS A 82 4.45 -32.19 17.67
CA LYS A 82 5.67 -32.14 18.49
C LYS A 82 6.83 -31.66 17.63
N TRP A 83 7.12 -30.36 17.71
CA TRP A 83 8.23 -29.75 16.98
C TRP A 83 9.57 -30.05 17.64
N LEU A 84 10.56 -30.48 16.85
CA LEU A 84 11.97 -30.45 17.25
C LEU A 84 12.58 -29.05 17.06
N HIS A 85 12.09 -28.34 16.04
CA HIS A 85 12.39 -26.93 15.75
C HIS A 85 11.25 -26.36 14.89
N GLN A 86 10.79 -25.14 15.19
CA GLN A 86 9.71 -24.48 14.47
C GLN A 86 10.19 -23.11 13.95
N GLY A 87 10.67 -23.08 12.71
CA GLY A 87 11.16 -21.86 12.05
C GLY A 87 10.09 -21.11 11.24
N LEU A 88 8.90 -21.69 11.07
CA LEU A 88 7.78 -21.09 10.36
C LEU A 88 6.70 -20.72 11.35
N VAL A 89 6.30 -19.44 11.33
CA VAL A 89 5.22 -18.92 12.16
C VAL A 89 4.02 -18.65 11.27
N MET A 90 2.96 -19.43 11.46
CA MET A 90 1.66 -19.22 10.84
C MET A 90 0.70 -18.76 11.93
N GLN A 91 0.59 -17.45 12.07
CA GLN A 91 -0.29 -16.82 13.06
C GLN A 91 -1.26 -15.87 12.36
N PRO A 92 -2.43 -15.60 12.95
CA PRO A 92 -3.32 -14.57 12.45
C PRO A 92 -2.59 -13.22 12.35
N PHE A 93 -2.87 -12.46 11.30
CA PHE A 93 -2.28 -11.14 11.09
C PHE A 93 -3.31 -10.14 10.55
N SER A 94 -3.00 -8.86 10.73
CA SER A 94 -3.69 -7.74 10.09
C SER A 94 -2.64 -6.69 9.72
N LEU A 95 -2.43 -6.49 8.44
CA LEU A 95 -1.47 -5.53 7.89
C LEU A 95 -2.22 -4.49 7.07
N SER A 96 -1.92 -3.21 7.29
CA SER A 96 -2.58 -2.12 6.55
C SER A 96 -1.56 -1.24 5.83
N PHE A 97 -1.95 -0.77 4.65
CA PHE A 97 -1.25 0.19 3.82
C PHE A 97 -2.15 1.40 3.60
N THR A 98 -1.56 2.60 3.60
CA THR A 98 -2.26 3.82 3.20
C THR A 98 -1.87 4.15 1.77
N LEU A 99 -2.84 4.08 0.87
CA LEU A 99 -2.71 4.43 -0.53
C LEU A 99 -2.82 5.95 -0.71
N ALA A 100 -2.23 6.49 -1.78
CA ALA A 100 -2.50 7.86 -2.20
C ALA A 100 -3.94 7.97 -2.75
N GLU A 101 -4.53 9.17 -2.70
CA GLU A 101 -5.91 9.41 -3.13
C GLU A 101 -6.18 9.02 -4.59
N ASN A 102 -5.15 9.03 -5.43
CA ASN A 102 -5.25 8.70 -6.84
C ASN A 102 -4.75 7.30 -7.19
N MET A 103 -4.61 6.42 -6.21
CA MET A 103 -4.25 5.02 -6.40
C MET A 103 -5.47 4.11 -6.19
N GLU A 104 -5.58 3.11 -7.05
CA GLU A 104 -6.65 2.12 -7.04
C GLU A 104 -6.05 0.71 -7.08
N VAL A 105 -6.76 -0.26 -6.49
CA VAL A 105 -6.41 -1.68 -6.60
C VAL A 105 -6.93 -2.21 -7.93
N SER A 106 -6.02 -2.62 -8.82
CA SER A 106 -6.39 -3.18 -10.13
C SER A 106 -6.59 -4.70 -10.09
N GLY A 107 -5.98 -5.39 -9.14
CA GLY A 107 -6.16 -6.82 -8.96
C GLY A 107 -5.42 -7.39 -7.76
N ALA A 108 -5.75 -8.63 -7.40
CA ALA A 108 -5.00 -9.41 -6.42
C ALA A 108 -4.90 -10.88 -6.86
N THR A 109 -3.74 -11.49 -6.69
CA THR A 109 -3.50 -12.90 -7.03
C THR A 109 -2.72 -13.58 -5.91
N PHE A 110 -3.12 -14.80 -5.58
CA PHE A 110 -2.42 -15.63 -4.59
C PHE A 110 -1.85 -16.88 -5.28
N THR A 111 -0.52 -17.02 -5.27
CA THR A 111 0.15 -18.15 -5.91
C THR A 111 1.43 -18.49 -5.18
N ASN A 112 1.70 -19.80 -5.01
CA ASN A 112 2.93 -20.31 -4.38
C ASN A 112 3.24 -19.71 -3.01
N GLY A 113 2.21 -19.40 -2.20
CA GLY A 113 2.39 -18.78 -0.89
C GLY A 113 2.74 -17.29 -0.94
N LEU A 114 2.57 -16.63 -2.09
CA LEU A 114 2.73 -15.20 -2.25
C LEU A 114 1.40 -14.56 -2.62
N LEU A 115 1.05 -13.47 -1.92
CA LEU A 115 -0.07 -12.61 -2.29
C LEU A 115 0.47 -11.38 -3.01
N HIS A 116 0.09 -11.22 -4.27
CA HIS A 116 0.37 -10.03 -5.06
C HIS A 116 -0.87 -9.15 -5.12
N ILE A 117 -0.72 -7.87 -4.82
CA ILE A 117 -1.77 -6.85 -4.94
C ILE A 117 -1.27 -5.79 -5.91
N ASP A 118 -1.94 -5.68 -7.05
CA ASP A 118 -1.63 -4.74 -8.11
C ASP A 118 -2.36 -3.42 -7.87
N LEU A 119 -1.61 -2.33 -8.00
CA LEU A 119 -2.10 -0.97 -7.80
C LEU A 119 -1.80 -0.13 -9.03
N THR A 120 -2.77 0.68 -9.44
CA THR A 120 -2.63 1.64 -10.54
C THR A 120 -2.86 3.05 -10.02
N ARG A 121 -2.01 3.97 -10.43
CA ARG A 121 -2.16 5.40 -10.17
C ARG A 121 -2.87 6.04 -11.35
N ASN A 122 -4.05 6.59 -11.10
CA ASN A 122 -4.78 7.35 -12.10
C ASN A 122 -4.30 8.81 -12.00
N GLU A 123 -3.56 9.30 -12.98
CA GLU A 123 -3.33 10.74 -13.11
C GLU A 123 -4.50 11.31 -13.90
N PRO A 124 -5.21 12.35 -13.40
CA PRO A 124 -6.25 12.98 -14.18
C PRO A 124 -5.63 13.47 -15.49
N GLU A 125 -6.20 13.05 -16.63
CA GLU A 125 -5.83 13.60 -17.94
C GLU A 125 -5.85 15.12 -17.79
N THR A 126 -4.67 15.74 -17.88
CA THR A 126 -4.57 17.18 -17.79
C THR A 126 -5.25 17.72 -19.03
N ILE A 127 -6.52 18.14 -18.90
CA ILE A 127 -7.26 18.78 -19.97
C ILE A 127 -6.40 19.97 -20.39
N ALA A 128 -5.79 19.87 -21.57
CA ALA A 128 -4.96 20.95 -22.09
C ALA A 128 -5.81 22.23 -22.09
N PRO A 129 -5.26 23.38 -21.62
CA PRO A 129 -6.02 24.60 -21.53
C PRO A 129 -6.63 24.93 -22.90
N GLN A 130 -7.96 24.89 -22.99
CA GLN A 130 -8.66 25.21 -24.22
C GLN A 130 -8.64 26.72 -24.41
N ARG A 131 -8.06 27.18 -25.53
CA ARG A 131 -8.12 28.59 -25.91
C ARG A 131 -9.57 28.93 -26.30
N ILE A 132 -10.22 29.79 -25.50
CA ILE A 132 -11.53 30.34 -25.83
C ILE A 132 -11.33 31.57 -26.75
N ALA A 133 -11.95 31.55 -27.92
CA ALA A 133 -11.97 32.71 -28.81
C ALA A 133 -12.91 33.79 -28.25
N ILE A 134 -12.43 35.03 -28.15
CA ILE A 134 -13.26 36.19 -27.79
C ILE A 134 -13.87 36.71 -29.09
N ASN A 135 -15.17 36.50 -29.27
CA ASN A 135 -15.93 37.06 -30.40
C ASN A 135 -16.71 38.29 -29.93
N GLU A 136 -16.90 39.27 -30.82
CA GLU A 136 -17.77 40.41 -30.55
C GLU A 136 -19.21 39.94 -30.35
N ARG A 137 -19.88 40.54 -29.36
CA ARG A 137 -21.23 40.20 -28.91
C ARG A 137 -22.20 40.32 -30.09
N SER A 138 -22.66 39.19 -30.64
CA SER A 138 -23.87 39.22 -31.46
C SER A 138 -25.02 39.47 -30.51
N ALA A 139 -25.60 40.67 -30.57
CA ALA A 139 -26.83 40.98 -29.84
C ALA A 139 -27.85 39.87 -30.12
N LEU A 140 -28.45 39.35 -29.05
CA LEU A 140 -29.59 38.45 -29.14
C LEU A 140 -30.73 39.28 -29.75
N ASN A 141 -30.88 39.21 -31.07
CA ASN A 141 -32.07 39.74 -31.72
C ASN A 141 -33.25 38.91 -31.22
N SER A 142 -34.23 39.64 -30.69
CA SER A 142 -35.44 39.16 -30.01
C SER A 142 -36.31 38.26 -30.87
#